data_AF-A0A6N9PD28-F1
#
_entry.id   AF-A0A6N9PD28-F1
#
_cell.length_a   1.000
_cell.length_b   1.000
_cell.length_c   1.000
_cell.angle_alpha   90.00
_cell.angle_beta   90.00
_cell.angle_gamma   90.00
#
_symmetry.space_group_name_H-M   'P 1'
#
loop_
_entity.id
_entity.type
_entity.pdbx_description
1 polymer ?
#
loop_
_entity_poly.entity_id
_entity_poly.type
_entity_poly.pdbx_seq_one_letter_code
_entity_poly.pdbx_strand_id
1 'polypeptide(L)'
;MGTEETIMISYFKAGSREGEALLHAFRERMAGALLRGHPVRVVEVQEYKMTPAILACFQSDVVIFDGSIEDSENRQYRAALELMKHLDYVLVVSRTALPFNFSGMRRGGAPERIATGTTAYCPHKTNGEILGWLLETLGDPSVQLPRTLKMQLPEDSAQWDQEAVMRLERQLLEASRERCARQPGVFVSYLSRYSRRASGEATGFPFVEDLFDEVSRVSAVPKAEIRYFPPGEISLECMTGQRRFEVVSVTEDFLAGCKAFWIYETPDYASSWWAYGERVSLARIFRDSMGKCPDIYTAKPVKKPDGSWGYQVSAYLTADQKRAVLPQLTREDELELTGLYINSHPDSVAYEHVGKMRQLAKLPDFLLKIQAGIVYEGAKLALGDALLKDGESRKALEELKNVELLKRSAHSYAYTKEFWEAHIVECPQCKAQVGAALDPESFMHFSRPYFYRLSPRQHREIIQIVKNGQKAMVKLPCGHTVRLAASGVTHRWWTVRSDVPTGPDGQLVEAVDFVSFA
;
A
#
# COMPACT_ATOMS: atom_id res chain seq x y z
N MET A 1 41.62 7.55 25.53
CA MET A 1 40.45 8.39 25.24
C MET A 1 39.71 7.68 24.11
N GLY A 2 38.58 7.03 24.40
CA GLY A 2 37.78 6.43 23.34
C GLY A 2 37.29 7.54 22.43
N THR A 3 37.44 7.38 21.12
CA THR A 3 36.80 8.26 20.14
C THR A 3 35.30 8.29 20.45
N GLU A 4 34.76 9.45 20.82
CA GLU A 4 33.33 9.60 21.05
C GLU A 4 32.59 9.19 19.78
N GLU A 5 31.83 8.10 19.87
CA GLU A 5 31.03 7.61 18.76
C GLU A 5 30.04 8.71 18.36
N THR A 6 30.14 9.19 17.12
CA THR A 6 29.30 10.26 16.58
C THR A 6 28.09 9.68 15.88
N ILE A 7 26.89 10.16 16.21
CA ILE A 7 25.65 9.79 15.53
C ILE A 7 25.62 10.47 14.16
N MET A 8 25.59 9.65 13.09
CA MET A 8 25.52 10.14 11.72
C MET A 8 24.08 10.15 11.21
N ILE A 9 23.58 11.32 10.81
CA ILE A 9 22.25 11.47 10.22
C ILE A 9 22.41 11.87 8.75
N SER A 10 22.01 11.01 7.83
CA SER A 10 21.95 11.34 6.40
C SER A 10 20.60 11.95 6.04
N TYR A 11 20.59 13.05 5.31
CA TYR A 11 19.38 13.81 4.99
C TYR A 11 19.20 13.98 3.47
N PHE A 12 18.10 13.45 2.93
CA PHE A 12 17.65 13.64 1.55
C PHE A 12 16.55 14.70 1.53
N LYS A 13 16.90 15.94 1.20
CA LYS A 13 15.93 17.06 1.16
C LYS A 13 15.08 17.04 -0.11
N ALA A 14 13.88 17.62 -0.05
CA ALA A 14 13.15 17.98 -1.27
C ALA A 14 13.85 19.17 -1.96
N GLY A 15 13.75 19.24 -3.29
CA GLY A 15 14.38 20.28 -4.11
C GLY A 15 13.72 21.67 -4.06
N SER A 16 12.80 21.89 -3.12
CA SER A 16 12.04 23.13 -2.97
C SER A 16 12.66 24.09 -1.95
N ARG A 17 12.13 25.32 -1.88
CA ARG A 17 12.51 26.31 -0.86
C ARG A 17 12.14 25.83 0.54
N GLU A 18 10.99 25.18 0.67
CA GLU A 18 10.45 24.64 1.91
C GLU A 18 11.29 23.45 2.39
N GLY A 19 11.77 22.60 1.47
CA GLY A 19 12.71 21.52 1.77
C GLY A 19 14.06 22.04 2.27
N GLU A 20 14.59 23.09 1.64
CA GLU A 20 15.80 23.78 2.11
C GLU A 20 15.61 24.35 3.52
N ALA A 21 14.49 25.03 3.75
CA ALA A 21 14.16 25.61 5.05
C ALA A 21 14.04 24.54 6.16
N LEU A 22 13.48 23.37 5.84
CA LEU A 22 13.38 22.25 6.79
C LEU A 22 14.76 21.70 7.16
N LEU A 23 15.62 21.46 6.17
CA LEU A 23 16.98 20.99 6.41
C LEU A 23 17.78 22.01 7.24
N HIS A 24 17.67 23.29 6.92
CA HIS A 24 18.34 24.35 7.66
C HIS A 24 17.90 24.36 9.13
N ALA A 25 16.59 24.40 9.38
CA ALA A 25 16.05 24.40 10.75
C ALA A 25 16.46 23.14 11.53
N PHE A 26 16.48 21.98 10.87
CA PHE A 26 16.96 20.74 11.48
C PHE A 26 18.46 20.79 11.82
N ARG A 27 19.31 21.29 10.91
CA ARG A 27 20.74 21.48 11.14
C ARG A 27 21.02 22.42 12.31
N GLU A 28 20.35 23.58 12.35
CA GLU A 28 20.47 24.52 13.47
C GLU A 28 20.11 23.86 14.80
N ARG A 29 19.06 23.04 14.81
CA ARG A 29 18.63 22.34 16.03
C ARG A 29 19.60 21.25 16.48
N MET A 30 20.28 20.60 15.54
CA MET A 30 21.29 19.56 15.81
C MET A 30 22.69 20.13 16.07
N ALA A 31 22.95 21.39 15.76
CA ALA A 31 24.25 22.02 15.96
C ALA A 31 24.64 22.03 17.45
N GLY A 32 25.70 21.30 17.81
CA GLY A 32 26.15 21.15 19.19
C GLY A 32 25.21 20.31 20.07
N ALA A 33 24.19 19.67 19.50
CA ALA A 33 23.30 18.79 20.23
C ALA A 33 24.00 17.45 20.55
N LEU A 34 23.62 16.87 21.69
CA LEU A 34 23.96 15.51 22.07
C LEU A 34 22.70 14.65 22.01
N LEU A 35 22.72 13.58 21.21
CA LEU A 35 21.67 12.56 21.21
C LEU A 35 22.20 11.35 21.98
N ARG A 36 21.52 10.99 23.08
CA ARG A 36 21.97 9.91 24.00
C ARG A 36 23.41 10.07 24.51
N GLY A 37 23.87 11.32 24.64
CA GLY A 37 25.25 11.62 25.06
C GLY A 37 26.29 11.60 23.94
N HIS A 38 25.87 11.34 22.70
CA HIS A 38 26.76 11.30 21.53
C HIS A 38 26.62 12.57 20.68
N PRO A 39 27.73 13.11 20.16
CA PRO A 39 27.68 14.22 19.22
C PRO A 39 26.95 13.82 17.93
N VAL A 40 26.28 14.79 17.30
CA VAL A 40 25.50 14.56 16.09
C VAL A 40 26.19 15.20 14.89
N ARG A 41 26.29 14.44 13.80
CA ARG A 41 26.70 14.95 12.48
C ARG A 41 25.58 14.76 11.48
N VAL A 42 25.06 15.87 10.96
CA VAL A 42 24.08 15.87 9.87
C VAL A 42 24.79 16.00 8.53
N VAL A 43 24.62 15.00 7.67
CA VAL A 43 25.17 14.92 6.31
C VAL A 43 24.02 15.06 5.33
N GLU A 44 24.06 16.10 4.49
CA GLU A 44 23.10 16.22 3.39
C GLU A 44 23.59 15.41 2.20
N VAL A 45 22.68 14.63 1.61
CA VAL A 45 22.98 13.84 0.42
C VAL A 45 22.61 14.67 -0.81
N GLN A 46 23.64 15.25 -1.43
CA GLN A 46 23.51 16.13 -2.60
C GLN A 46 23.22 15.35 -3.89
N GLU A 47 23.74 14.12 -3.99
CA GLU A 47 23.56 13.28 -5.17
C GLU A 47 22.36 12.36 -5.02
N TYR A 48 21.27 12.67 -5.72
CA TYR A 48 20.09 11.81 -5.78
C TYR A 48 20.31 10.64 -6.76
N LYS A 49 21.11 9.67 -6.32
CA LYS A 49 21.40 8.40 -7.03
C LYS A 49 21.23 7.22 -6.09
N MET A 50 21.16 6.02 -6.68
CA MET A 50 21.03 4.79 -5.91
C MET A 50 22.21 4.54 -4.97
N THR A 51 23.46 4.70 -5.43
CA THR A 51 24.64 4.35 -4.62
C THR A 51 24.73 5.19 -3.32
N PRO A 52 24.66 6.54 -3.34
CA PRO A 52 24.61 7.34 -2.12
C PRO A 52 23.46 6.96 -1.18
N ALA A 53 22.30 6.60 -1.74
CA ALA A 53 21.15 6.14 -0.97
C ALA A 53 21.40 4.82 -0.24
N ILE A 54 22.03 3.86 -0.92
CA ILE A 54 22.43 2.57 -0.33
C ILE A 54 23.44 2.80 0.80
N LEU A 55 24.49 3.59 0.55
CA LEU A 55 25.49 3.93 1.56
C LEU A 55 24.85 4.56 2.80
N ALA A 56 23.92 5.50 2.60
CA ALA A 56 23.20 6.14 3.70
C ALA A 56 22.45 5.11 4.57
N CYS A 57 21.72 4.17 3.97
CA CYS A 57 21.00 3.11 4.69
C CYS A 57 21.94 2.20 5.49
N PHE A 58 23.08 1.78 4.92
CA PHE A 58 23.98 0.83 5.58
C PHE A 58 24.92 1.48 6.62
N GLN A 59 25.23 2.76 6.49
CA GLN A 59 26.25 3.43 7.30
C GLN A 59 25.70 4.41 8.35
N SER A 60 24.58 5.08 8.09
CA SER A 60 24.07 6.17 8.96
C SER A 60 23.34 5.63 10.18
N ASP A 61 23.37 6.32 11.31
CA ASP A 61 22.48 6.01 12.44
C ASP A 61 21.01 6.28 12.10
N VAL A 62 20.76 7.36 11.36
CA VAL A 62 19.44 7.77 10.92
C VAL A 62 19.52 8.21 9.48
N VAL A 63 18.48 7.90 8.71
CA VAL A 63 18.26 8.47 7.39
C VAL A 63 16.96 9.27 7.43
N ILE A 64 16.98 10.53 7.04
CA ILE A 64 15.78 11.34 6.87
C ILE A 64 15.52 11.50 5.38
N PHE A 65 14.34 11.10 4.93
CA PHE A 65 13.91 11.24 3.54
C PHE A 65 12.72 12.19 3.45
N ASP A 66 12.93 13.38 2.88
CA ASP A 66 11.89 14.38 2.63
C ASP A 66 11.16 14.08 1.31
N GLY A 67 10.08 13.30 1.41
CA GLY A 67 9.21 12.91 0.30
C GLY A 67 8.15 13.96 -0.07
N SER A 68 8.44 15.25 0.10
CA SER A 68 7.49 16.30 -0.32
C SER A 68 7.45 16.42 -1.85
N ILE A 69 6.24 16.44 -2.40
CA ILE A 69 5.97 16.62 -3.82
C ILE A 69 5.45 18.05 -4.01
N GLU A 70 6.35 18.91 -4.45
CA GLU A 70 6.13 20.36 -4.60
C GLU A 70 6.39 20.74 -6.05
N ASP A 71 6.32 22.02 -6.41
CA ASP A 71 6.49 22.52 -7.80
C ASP A 71 7.91 22.31 -8.41
N SER A 72 8.72 21.43 -7.80
CA SER A 72 10.06 21.05 -8.26
C SER A 72 10.06 19.70 -8.96
N GLU A 73 11.18 19.33 -9.60
CA GLU A 73 11.32 18.08 -10.37
C GLU A 73 11.27 16.77 -9.53
N ASN A 74 10.95 16.83 -8.22
CA ASN A 74 10.85 15.66 -7.34
C ASN A 74 12.09 14.74 -7.38
N ARG A 75 13.27 15.33 -7.61
CA ARG A 75 14.53 14.63 -7.88
C ARG A 75 14.95 13.70 -6.75
N GLN A 76 14.55 13.99 -5.51
CA GLN A 76 14.86 13.16 -4.36
C GLN A 76 14.30 11.74 -4.47
N TYR A 77 13.21 11.53 -5.24
CA TYR A 77 12.69 10.20 -5.53
C TYR A 77 13.61 9.35 -6.41
N ARG A 78 14.69 9.91 -6.99
CA ARG A 78 15.77 9.12 -7.60
C ARG A 78 16.59 8.34 -6.57
N ALA A 79 16.67 8.86 -5.34
CA ALA A 79 17.35 8.23 -4.22
C ALA A 79 16.41 7.37 -3.36
N ALA A 80 15.11 7.35 -3.64
CA ALA A 80 14.19 6.46 -2.96
C ALA A 80 14.52 5.00 -3.29
N LEU A 81 14.60 4.16 -2.26
CA LEU A 81 14.83 2.72 -2.38
C LEU A 81 13.67 1.98 -1.74
N GLU A 82 13.30 0.80 -2.27
CA GLU A 82 12.29 -0.06 -1.62
C GLU A 82 12.71 -0.39 -0.17
N LEU A 83 14.00 -0.65 0.04
CA LEU A 83 14.58 -0.90 1.35
C LEU A 83 14.22 0.19 2.38
N MET A 84 14.18 1.47 1.99
CA MET A 84 13.89 2.58 2.90
C MET A 84 12.52 2.47 3.57
N LYS A 85 11.54 1.85 2.91
CA LYS A 85 10.18 1.68 3.44
C LYS A 85 10.10 0.69 4.60
N HIS A 86 11.13 -0.15 4.74
CA HIS A 86 11.17 -1.28 5.67
C HIS A 86 12.27 -1.16 6.72
N LEU A 87 12.85 0.03 6.88
CA LEU A 87 13.87 0.32 7.89
C LEU A 87 13.32 1.32 8.91
N ASP A 88 13.37 0.98 10.20
CA ASP A 88 12.77 1.81 11.25
C ASP A 88 13.55 3.09 11.57
N TYR A 89 14.82 3.13 11.19
CA TYR A 89 15.71 4.30 11.30
C TYR A 89 15.69 5.17 10.04
N VAL A 90 14.89 4.81 9.02
CA VAL A 90 14.60 5.68 7.89
C VAL A 90 13.32 6.45 8.19
N LEU A 91 13.49 7.72 8.54
CA LEU A 91 12.43 8.64 8.90
C LEU A 91 11.92 9.34 7.63
N VAL A 92 10.80 8.87 7.11
CA VAL A 92 10.15 9.48 5.95
C VAL A 92 9.28 10.65 6.42
N VAL A 93 9.60 11.85 5.94
CA VAL A 93 8.85 13.07 6.23
C VAL A 93 8.28 13.66 4.95
N SER A 94 7.17 14.40 5.05
CA SER A 94 6.63 15.10 3.90
C SER A 94 5.66 16.21 4.32
N ARG A 95 5.64 17.29 3.55
CA ARG A 95 4.66 18.38 3.65
C ARG A 95 3.40 18.10 2.86
N THR A 96 3.42 17.14 1.93
CA THR A 96 2.30 16.77 1.07
C THR A 96 2.00 15.28 1.23
N ALA A 97 0.89 14.81 0.67
CA ALA A 97 0.65 13.36 0.61
C ALA A 97 1.79 12.66 -0.15
N LEU A 98 2.43 11.68 0.50
CA LEU A 98 3.41 10.79 -0.14
C LEU A 98 2.76 10.00 -1.28
N PRO A 99 3.52 9.48 -2.26
CA PRO A 99 3.02 8.50 -3.21
C PRO A 99 2.36 7.29 -2.52
N PHE A 100 1.35 6.68 -3.15
CA PHE A 100 0.55 5.66 -2.49
C PHE A 100 1.30 4.38 -2.17
N ASN A 101 2.38 4.14 -2.90
CA ASN A 101 3.27 3.01 -2.71
C ASN A 101 4.57 3.36 -1.98
N PHE A 102 4.64 4.53 -1.35
CA PHE A 102 5.82 4.97 -0.64
C PHE A 102 5.46 5.48 0.75
N SER A 103 5.90 4.76 1.78
CA SER A 103 5.70 5.11 3.18
C SER A 103 6.84 4.57 4.03
N GLY A 104 7.18 5.27 5.12
CA GLY A 104 8.13 4.76 6.13
C GLY A 104 7.44 3.88 7.18
N MET A 105 8.25 3.12 7.93
CA MET A 105 7.74 2.30 9.05
C MET A 105 7.18 3.14 10.20
N ARG A 106 7.82 4.27 10.49
CA ARG A 106 7.38 5.21 11.54
C ARG A 106 6.40 6.22 10.97
N ARG A 107 5.27 6.38 11.66
CA ARG A 107 4.16 7.27 11.27
C ARG A 107 4.29 8.65 11.93
N GLY A 108 3.61 9.64 11.36
CA GLY A 108 3.51 11.00 11.89
C GLY A 108 4.39 12.05 11.18
N GLY A 109 5.43 11.63 10.46
CA GLY A 109 6.32 12.52 9.70
C GLY A 109 5.74 13.08 8.40
N ALA A 110 4.63 12.51 7.90
CA ALA A 110 3.94 12.92 6.68
C ALA A 110 2.41 12.95 6.89
N PRO A 111 1.64 13.67 6.06
CA PRO A 111 0.19 13.56 5.97
C PRO A 111 -0.27 12.09 5.94
N GLU A 112 -1.14 11.71 6.87
CA GLU A 112 -1.67 10.34 6.92
C GLU A 112 -2.77 10.15 5.89
N ARG A 113 -2.70 9.08 5.10
CA ARG A 113 -3.74 8.67 4.13
C ARG A 113 -5.00 8.08 4.78
N ILE A 114 -4.92 7.81 6.07
CA ILE A 114 -5.97 7.18 6.88
C ILE A 114 -6.47 8.23 7.87
N ALA A 115 -7.79 8.32 8.00
CA ALA A 115 -8.39 9.10 9.06
C ALA A 115 -8.43 8.29 10.34
N THR A 116 -8.30 8.96 11.47
CA THR A 116 -8.55 8.34 12.78
C THR A 116 -9.91 8.75 13.32
N GLY A 117 -10.36 8.08 14.38
CA GLY A 117 -11.58 8.46 15.08
C GLY A 117 -11.54 9.85 15.73
N THR A 118 -10.37 10.49 15.81
CA THR A 118 -10.20 11.82 16.44
C THR A 118 -9.59 12.88 15.52
N THR A 119 -8.91 12.49 14.43
CA THR A 119 -8.23 13.43 13.53
C THR A 119 -8.95 13.58 12.20
N ALA A 120 -9.16 14.83 11.79
CA ALA A 120 -9.49 15.13 10.41
C ALA A 120 -8.30 14.77 9.51
N TYR A 121 -8.59 14.33 8.29
CA TYR A 121 -7.55 14.16 7.29
C TYR A 121 -6.95 15.53 6.96
N CYS A 122 -5.63 15.67 7.07
CA CYS A 122 -4.92 16.88 6.70
C CYS A 122 -3.93 16.54 5.59
N PRO A 123 -4.15 17.00 4.35
CA PRO A 123 -3.30 16.65 3.21
C PRO A 123 -1.93 17.34 3.24
N HIS A 124 -1.70 18.21 4.22
CA HIS A 124 -0.49 19.00 4.37
C HIS A 124 0.10 18.94 5.77
N LYS A 125 1.41 19.15 5.87
CA LYS A 125 2.13 19.41 7.12
C LYS A 125 3.04 20.62 6.95
N THR A 126 3.20 21.38 8.02
CA THR A 126 4.17 22.47 8.11
C THR A 126 5.56 21.93 8.48
N ASN A 127 6.60 22.69 8.14
CA ASN A 127 7.96 22.37 8.59
C ASN A 127 8.09 22.33 10.13
N GLY A 128 7.33 23.16 10.86
CA GLY A 128 7.32 23.15 12.32
C GLY A 128 6.80 21.83 12.89
N GLU A 129 5.70 21.30 12.33
CA GLU A 129 5.15 20.00 12.73
C GLU A 129 6.10 18.85 12.41
N ILE A 130 6.72 18.88 11.22
CA ILE A 130 7.70 17.86 10.82
C ILE A 130 8.93 17.90 11.72
N LEU A 131 9.46 19.10 12.02
CA LEU A 131 10.60 19.26 12.91
C LEU A 131 10.29 18.79 14.32
N GLY A 132 9.12 19.15 14.86
CA GLY A 132 8.66 18.66 16.17
C GLY A 132 8.64 17.13 16.21
N TRP A 133 8.02 16.51 15.22
CA TRP A 133 7.96 15.05 15.10
C TRP A 133 9.35 14.39 14.97
N LEU A 134 10.26 14.97 14.18
CA LEU A 134 11.63 14.46 14.05
C LEU A 134 12.35 14.47 15.41
N LEU A 135 12.24 15.56 16.17
CA LEU A 135 12.90 15.69 17.47
C LEU A 135 12.30 14.73 18.51
N GLU A 136 10.98 14.59 18.53
CA GLU A 136 10.29 13.61 19.38
C GLU A 136 10.73 12.18 19.04
N THR A 137 10.78 11.85 17.74
CA THR A 137 11.18 10.52 17.26
C THR A 137 12.63 10.21 17.58
N LEU A 138 13.56 11.15 17.39
CA LEU A 138 14.96 10.99 17.78
C LEU A 138 15.13 10.89 19.31
N GLY A 139 14.20 11.47 20.07
CA GLY A 139 14.10 11.36 21.52
C GLY A 139 13.46 10.07 22.03
N ASP A 140 12.84 9.27 21.16
CA ASP A 140 12.15 8.03 21.49
C ASP A 140 13.17 6.89 21.76
N PRO A 141 13.08 6.16 22.89
CA PRO A 141 13.97 5.03 23.20
C PRO A 141 13.88 3.86 22.21
N SER A 142 12.79 3.74 21.46
CA SER A 142 12.62 2.73 20.42
C SER A 142 13.45 2.98 19.17
N VAL A 143 13.97 4.20 18.97
CA VAL A 143 14.95 4.50 17.92
C VAL A 143 16.34 4.21 18.48
N GLN A 144 17.01 3.21 17.92
CA GLN A 144 18.32 2.80 18.38
C GLN A 144 19.39 3.82 17.95
N LEU A 145 19.98 4.52 18.92
CA LEU A 145 21.03 5.53 18.70
C LEU A 145 22.17 5.35 19.72
N PRO A 146 23.42 5.09 19.28
CA PRO A 146 23.82 4.73 17.91
C PRO A 146 23.30 3.34 17.51
N ARG A 147 23.16 3.07 16.20
CA ARG A 147 22.74 1.76 15.70
C ARG A 147 23.84 0.72 15.86
N THR A 148 23.48 -0.48 16.33
CA THR A 148 24.43 -1.59 16.46
C THR A 148 24.71 -2.31 15.13
N LEU A 149 23.72 -2.34 14.23
CA LEU A 149 23.83 -2.99 12.93
C LEU A 149 24.16 -1.96 11.84
N LYS A 150 25.43 -1.87 11.44
CA LYS A 150 25.93 -1.02 10.36
C LYS A 150 27.03 -1.75 9.59
N MET A 151 27.27 -1.33 8.35
CA MET A 151 28.39 -1.80 7.54
C MET A 151 29.01 -0.62 6.81
N GLN A 152 30.33 -0.49 6.95
CA GLN A 152 31.10 0.46 6.15
C GLN A 152 31.28 -0.15 4.76
N LEU A 153 30.72 0.54 3.77
CA LEU A 153 30.77 0.16 2.37
C LEU A 153 31.68 1.14 1.61
N PRO A 154 32.52 0.65 0.68
CA PRO A 154 33.22 1.52 -0.26
C PRO A 154 32.25 2.36 -1.08
N GLU A 155 32.68 3.52 -1.58
CA GLU A 155 31.85 4.31 -2.51
C GLU A 155 31.64 3.59 -3.86
N ASP A 156 32.61 2.78 -4.27
CA ASP A 156 32.54 1.98 -5.49
C ASP A 156 31.78 0.66 -5.26
N SER A 157 30.60 0.54 -5.87
CA SER A 157 29.73 -0.63 -5.74
C SER A 157 30.33 -1.91 -6.32
N ALA A 158 31.30 -1.82 -7.24
CA ALA A 158 31.98 -2.99 -7.78
C ALA A 158 32.84 -3.70 -6.72
N GLN A 159 33.18 -3.01 -5.63
CA GLN A 159 34.00 -3.53 -4.53
C GLN A 159 33.16 -4.08 -3.37
N TRP A 160 31.83 -4.05 -3.48
CA TRP A 160 30.95 -4.53 -2.43
C TRP A 160 30.92 -6.06 -2.39
N ASP A 161 31.10 -6.62 -1.19
CA ASP A 161 30.76 -8.01 -0.92
C ASP A 161 29.22 -8.15 -0.89
N GLN A 162 28.67 -8.62 -2.01
CA GLN A 162 27.22 -8.76 -2.21
C GLN A 162 26.59 -9.71 -1.20
N GLU A 163 27.28 -10.78 -0.79
CA GLU A 163 26.75 -11.74 0.18
C GLU A 163 26.67 -11.10 1.57
N ALA A 164 27.70 -10.35 1.97
CA ALA A 164 27.68 -9.58 3.21
C ALA A 164 26.58 -8.50 3.21
N VAL A 165 26.41 -7.78 2.10
CA VAL A 165 25.35 -6.77 1.93
C VAL A 165 23.97 -7.40 2.11
N MET A 166 23.66 -8.47 1.37
CA MET A 166 22.35 -9.13 1.44
C MET A 166 22.07 -9.72 2.82
N ARG A 167 23.09 -10.24 3.51
CA ARG A 167 22.97 -10.75 4.87
C ARG A 167 22.65 -9.64 5.86
N LEU A 168 23.36 -8.51 5.79
CA LEU A 168 23.08 -7.38 6.68
C LEU A 168 21.71 -6.77 6.37
N GLU A 169 21.34 -6.62 5.10
CA GLU A 169 20.01 -6.15 4.71
C GLU A 169 18.90 -6.96 5.40
N ARG A 170 19.02 -8.30 5.37
CA ARG A 170 18.08 -9.19 6.07
C ARG A 170 18.02 -8.92 7.57
N GLN A 171 19.17 -8.82 8.22
CA GLN A 171 19.25 -8.53 9.66
C GLN A 171 18.62 -7.16 10.00
N LEU A 172 18.82 -6.16 9.14
CA LEU A 172 18.23 -4.84 9.30
C LEU A 172 16.71 -4.88 9.16
N LEU A 173 16.19 -5.60 8.17
CA LEU A 173 14.75 -5.80 7.95
C LEU A 173 14.10 -6.53 9.12
N GLU A 174 14.72 -7.61 9.60
CA GLU A 174 14.25 -8.37 10.77
C GLU A 174 14.21 -7.49 12.02
N ALA A 175 15.32 -6.81 12.33
CA ALA A 175 15.41 -5.96 13.51
C ALA A 175 14.45 -4.77 13.46
N SER A 176 14.21 -4.19 12.27
CA SER A 176 13.23 -3.11 12.09
C SER A 176 11.80 -3.59 12.32
N ARG A 177 11.45 -4.78 11.81
CA ARG A 177 10.14 -5.40 12.01
C ARG A 177 9.87 -5.71 13.49
N GLU A 178 10.87 -6.14 14.24
CA GLU A 178 10.75 -6.38 15.68
C GLU A 178 10.52 -5.08 16.46
N ARG A 179 11.27 -4.00 16.15
CA ARG A 179 11.16 -2.72 16.87
C ARG A 179 9.88 -1.96 16.58
N CYS A 180 9.39 -2.02 15.34
CA CYS A 180 8.12 -1.38 14.96
C CYS A 180 6.99 -2.39 14.77
N ALA A 181 6.99 -3.47 15.56
CA ALA A 181 5.89 -4.43 15.57
C ALA A 181 4.56 -3.66 15.62
N ARG A 182 3.72 -3.92 14.61
CA ARG A 182 2.54 -3.12 14.23
C ARG A 182 1.73 -2.68 15.46
N GLN A 183 1.48 -1.38 15.57
CA GLN A 183 0.64 -0.84 16.63
C GLN A 183 -0.79 -1.41 16.52
N PRO A 184 -1.38 -1.90 17.62
CA PRO A 184 -2.67 -2.59 17.65
C PRO A 184 -3.84 -1.61 17.44
N GLY A 185 -3.95 -1.10 16.23
CA GLY A 185 -5.09 -0.29 15.79
C GLY A 185 -6.28 -1.14 15.38
N VAL A 186 -7.42 -0.50 15.21
CA VAL A 186 -8.64 -1.12 14.68
C VAL A 186 -8.94 -0.52 13.32
N PHE A 187 -9.30 -1.33 12.33
CA PHE A 187 -9.76 -0.83 11.04
C PHE A 187 -11.28 -0.94 10.94
N VAL A 188 -11.95 0.11 10.47
CA VAL A 188 -13.41 0.11 10.21
C VAL A 188 -13.65 0.19 8.72
N SER A 189 -14.19 -0.88 8.16
CA SER A 189 -14.70 -0.93 6.78
C SER A 189 -16.17 -0.52 6.72
N TYR A 190 -16.49 0.29 5.71
CA TYR A 190 -17.80 0.86 5.50
C TYR A 190 -17.95 1.29 4.03
N LEU A 191 -19.17 1.63 3.61
CA LEU A 191 -19.37 2.28 2.32
C LEU A 191 -19.33 3.79 2.47
N SER A 192 -18.49 4.44 1.66
CA SER A 192 -18.20 5.88 1.69
C SER A 192 -19.40 6.78 1.94
N ARG A 193 -20.56 6.52 1.32
CA ARG A 193 -21.78 7.32 1.49
C ARG A 193 -22.35 7.36 2.92
N TYR A 194 -21.97 6.42 3.78
CA TYR A 194 -22.33 6.40 5.19
C TYR A 194 -21.31 7.13 6.08
N SER A 195 -20.31 7.79 5.50
CA SER A 195 -19.48 8.77 6.22
C SER A 195 -20.08 10.17 6.12
N ARG A 196 -19.95 10.95 7.21
CA ARG A 196 -20.28 12.38 7.19
C ARG A 196 -19.48 13.17 6.16
N ARG A 197 -18.32 12.67 5.75
CA ARG A 197 -17.44 13.33 4.78
C ARG A 197 -17.92 13.21 3.33
N ALA A 198 -18.70 12.16 3.01
CA ALA A 198 -19.24 11.97 1.67
C ALA A 198 -20.62 12.59 1.46
N SER A 199 -21.35 12.89 2.53
CA SER A 199 -22.80 13.12 2.47
C SER A 199 -23.16 14.61 2.54
N GLY A 200 -23.91 15.07 1.54
CA GLY A 200 -24.73 16.28 1.60
C GLY A 200 -26.20 16.01 2.01
N GLU A 201 -26.58 14.74 2.21
CA GLU A 201 -27.97 14.29 2.45
C GLU A 201 -28.06 13.20 3.54
N ALA A 202 -29.28 13.01 4.07
CA ALA A 202 -29.58 11.97 5.06
C ALA A 202 -29.57 10.56 4.43
N THR A 203 -28.76 9.66 4.98
CA THR A 203 -28.55 8.30 4.44
C THR A 203 -29.63 7.30 4.84
N GLY A 204 -30.55 7.68 5.73
CA GLY A 204 -31.51 6.78 6.37
C GLY A 204 -30.89 5.87 7.45
N PHE A 205 -29.59 5.98 7.70
CA PHE A 205 -28.80 5.21 8.67
C PHE A 205 -27.91 6.16 9.48
N PRO A 206 -27.38 5.76 10.66
CA PRO A 206 -26.38 6.56 11.36
C PRO A 206 -25.08 6.61 10.54
N PHE A 207 -24.23 7.59 10.80
CA PHE A 207 -22.94 7.65 10.11
C PHE A 207 -21.97 6.63 10.70
N VAL A 208 -20.98 6.20 9.92
CA VAL A 208 -19.92 5.30 10.40
C VAL A 208 -19.16 5.92 11.58
N GLU A 209 -18.99 7.24 11.61
CA GLU A 209 -18.30 7.91 12.71
C GLU A 209 -19.08 7.84 14.03
N ASP A 210 -20.39 7.59 14.01
CA ASP A 210 -21.20 7.34 15.22
C ASP A 210 -20.88 5.98 15.86
N LEU A 211 -20.27 5.05 15.12
CA LEU A 211 -19.89 3.72 15.60
C LEU A 211 -18.61 3.74 16.45
N PHE A 212 -17.79 4.80 16.38
CA PHE A 212 -16.44 4.81 16.95
C PHE A 212 -16.40 4.70 18.48
N ASP A 213 -17.43 5.18 19.18
CA ASP A 213 -17.57 4.96 20.64
C ASP A 213 -17.71 3.47 20.97
N GLU A 214 -18.55 2.77 20.20
CA GLU A 214 -18.79 1.33 20.38
C GLU A 214 -17.55 0.52 20.04
N VAL A 215 -16.84 0.86 18.95
CA VAL A 215 -15.57 0.24 18.56
C VAL A 215 -14.51 0.42 19.65
N SER A 216 -14.34 1.66 20.14
CA SER A 216 -13.37 1.99 21.19
C SER A 216 -13.63 1.17 22.45
N ARG A 217 -14.91 1.07 22.84
CA ARG A 217 -15.36 0.31 24.01
C ARG A 217 -15.15 -1.20 23.85
N VAL A 218 -15.59 -1.80 22.74
CA VAL A 218 -15.57 -3.25 22.54
C VAL A 218 -14.17 -3.76 22.24
N SER A 219 -13.41 -3.06 21.39
CA SER A 219 -12.03 -3.44 21.05
C SER A 219 -11.00 -2.98 22.08
N ALA A 220 -11.40 -2.21 23.10
CA ALA A 220 -10.52 -1.63 24.11
C ALA A 220 -9.32 -0.90 23.47
N VAL A 221 -9.61 0.01 22.54
CA VAL A 221 -8.61 0.88 21.90
C VAL A 221 -9.07 2.34 21.99
N PRO A 222 -8.15 3.31 22.13
CA PRO A 222 -8.51 4.72 22.01
C PRO A 222 -9.09 5.06 20.64
N LYS A 223 -9.96 6.06 20.55
CA LYS A 223 -10.51 6.51 19.25
C LYS A 223 -9.44 6.95 18.24
N ALA A 224 -8.30 7.45 18.71
CA ALA A 224 -7.15 7.81 17.88
C ALA A 224 -6.51 6.59 17.15
N GLU A 225 -6.77 5.37 17.63
CA GLU A 225 -6.30 4.12 17.02
C GLU A 225 -7.34 3.45 16.12
N ILE A 226 -8.54 4.03 16.01
CA ILE A 226 -9.59 3.58 15.08
C ILE A 226 -9.29 4.23 13.73
N ARG A 227 -9.03 3.39 12.72
CA ARG A 227 -8.56 3.75 11.39
C ARG A 227 -9.63 3.44 10.36
N TYR A 228 -9.81 4.33 9.40
CA TYR A 228 -10.69 4.11 8.25
C TYR A 228 -10.20 4.93 7.06
N PHE A 229 -10.51 4.49 5.85
CA PHE A 229 -10.23 5.29 4.67
C PHE A 229 -11.30 6.37 4.49
N PRO A 230 -10.93 7.66 4.50
CA PRO A 230 -11.86 8.72 4.15
C PRO A 230 -12.41 8.58 2.73
N PRO A 231 -13.66 8.99 2.47
CA PRO A 231 -14.24 8.96 1.13
C PRO A 231 -13.40 9.75 0.12
N GLY A 232 -13.15 9.18 -1.06
CA GLY A 232 -12.45 9.84 -2.16
C GLY A 232 -10.92 9.86 -2.07
N GLU A 233 -10.32 9.37 -0.98
CA GLU A 233 -8.87 9.45 -0.76
C GLU A 233 -8.08 8.23 -1.28
N ILE A 234 -8.76 7.09 -1.47
CA ILE A 234 -8.13 5.84 -1.96
C ILE A 234 -8.97 5.13 -3.02
N SER A 235 -10.29 5.24 -2.92
CA SER A 235 -11.27 4.55 -3.78
C SER A 235 -11.81 5.50 -4.85
N LEU A 236 -11.74 5.06 -6.11
CA LEU A 236 -12.15 5.82 -7.30
C LEU A 236 -13.23 5.10 -8.08
N GLU A 237 -14.00 5.90 -8.79
CA GLU A 237 -14.79 5.49 -9.93
C GLU A 237 -13.94 5.70 -11.19
N CYS A 238 -13.95 4.74 -12.13
CA CYS A 238 -13.12 4.76 -13.35
C CYS A 238 -11.64 4.37 -13.17
N MET A 239 -11.37 3.10 -12.86
CA MET A 239 -10.01 2.54 -12.76
C MET A 239 -9.83 1.29 -13.59
N THR A 240 -8.60 1.01 -14.01
CA THR A 240 -8.23 -0.28 -14.61
C THR A 240 -8.30 -1.41 -13.58
N GLY A 241 -8.34 -2.66 -14.06
CA GLY A 241 -8.27 -3.83 -13.20
C GLY A 241 -7.02 -3.83 -12.34
N GLN A 242 -5.85 -3.56 -12.94
CA GLN A 242 -4.58 -3.47 -12.23
C GLN A 242 -4.63 -2.44 -11.08
N ARG A 243 -5.16 -1.25 -11.34
CA ARG A 243 -5.20 -0.21 -10.32
C ARG A 243 -6.13 -0.56 -9.16
N ARG A 244 -7.27 -1.19 -9.46
CA ARG A 244 -8.20 -1.71 -8.44
C ARG A 244 -7.49 -2.72 -7.53
N PHE A 245 -6.75 -3.67 -8.10
CA PHE A 245 -6.00 -4.68 -7.35
C PHE A 245 -4.81 -4.11 -6.58
N GLU A 246 -4.14 -3.08 -7.10
CA GLU A 246 -3.07 -2.38 -6.39
C GLU A 246 -3.56 -1.74 -5.09
N VAL A 247 -4.74 -1.12 -5.12
CA VAL A 247 -5.34 -0.53 -3.92
C VAL A 247 -5.73 -1.60 -2.91
N VAL A 248 -6.32 -2.72 -3.36
CA VAL A 248 -6.68 -3.83 -2.47
C VAL A 248 -5.43 -4.47 -1.87
N SER A 249 -4.37 -4.65 -2.65
CA SER A 249 -3.13 -5.26 -2.18
C SER A 249 -2.42 -4.37 -1.14
N VAL A 250 -2.37 -3.06 -1.36
CA VAL A 250 -1.86 -2.11 -0.36
C VAL A 250 -2.74 -2.08 0.89
N THR A 251 -4.07 -2.27 0.74
CA THR A 251 -4.97 -2.37 1.88
C THR A 251 -4.67 -3.59 2.75
N GLU A 252 -4.32 -4.73 2.16
CA GLU A 252 -3.90 -5.95 2.89
C GLU A 252 -2.76 -5.67 3.88
N ASP A 253 -1.78 -4.84 3.51
CA ASP A 253 -0.67 -4.46 4.39
C ASP A 253 -1.11 -3.67 5.63
N PHE A 254 -2.17 -2.87 5.50
CA PHE A 254 -2.78 -2.19 6.64
C PHE A 254 -3.53 -3.18 7.53
N LEU A 255 -4.26 -4.12 6.94
CA LEU A 255 -5.10 -5.07 7.67
C LEU A 255 -4.28 -6.09 8.48
N ALA A 256 -3.17 -6.57 7.91
CA ALA A 256 -2.31 -7.60 8.53
C ALA A 256 -1.63 -7.13 9.83
N GLY A 257 -1.78 -5.86 10.22
CA GLY A 257 -1.29 -5.31 11.49
C GLY A 257 -2.35 -4.80 12.44
N CYS A 258 -3.63 -4.98 12.12
CA CYS A 258 -4.71 -4.54 12.99
C CYS A 258 -5.00 -5.56 14.08
N LYS A 259 -5.42 -5.06 15.24
CA LYS A 259 -5.98 -5.89 16.32
C LYS A 259 -7.37 -6.41 15.94
N ALA A 260 -8.19 -5.54 15.37
CA ALA A 260 -9.53 -5.87 14.95
C ALA A 260 -9.90 -5.20 13.61
N PHE A 261 -10.82 -5.85 12.90
CA PHE A 261 -11.45 -5.39 11.68
C PHE A 261 -12.96 -5.34 11.90
N TRP A 262 -13.54 -4.15 11.78
CA TRP A 262 -14.96 -3.90 11.97
C TRP A 262 -15.64 -3.65 10.64
N ILE A 263 -16.76 -4.32 10.42
CA ILE A 263 -17.63 -4.15 9.26
C ILE A 263 -18.84 -3.34 9.72
N TYR A 264 -19.01 -2.14 9.17
CA TYR A 264 -20.26 -1.40 9.29
C TYR A 264 -21.29 -1.97 8.29
N GLU A 265 -22.12 -2.88 8.79
CA GLU A 265 -22.98 -3.74 7.96
C GLU A 265 -24.26 -3.00 7.55
N THR A 266 -24.26 -2.51 6.31
CA THR A 266 -25.43 -1.91 5.67
C THR A 266 -25.99 -2.84 4.59
N PRO A 267 -27.27 -2.72 4.19
CA PRO A 267 -27.93 -3.69 3.30
C PRO A 267 -27.19 -3.99 1.99
N ASP A 268 -26.44 -3.02 1.48
CA ASP A 268 -25.75 -3.11 0.20
C ASP A 268 -24.22 -3.31 0.33
N TYR A 269 -23.70 -3.42 1.55
CA TYR A 269 -22.27 -3.62 1.84
C TYR A 269 -21.70 -4.80 1.05
N ALA A 270 -22.41 -5.93 1.03
CA ALA A 270 -21.98 -7.16 0.35
C ALA A 270 -21.88 -7.05 -1.19
N SER A 271 -22.49 -6.01 -1.79
CA SER A 271 -22.43 -5.75 -3.23
C SER A 271 -21.21 -4.92 -3.64
N SER A 272 -20.48 -4.35 -2.67
CA SER A 272 -19.34 -3.49 -2.94
C SER A 272 -18.09 -4.29 -3.27
N TRP A 273 -17.49 -4.00 -4.44
CA TRP A 273 -16.23 -4.60 -4.86
C TRP A 273 -15.11 -4.31 -3.85
N TRP A 274 -15.08 -3.10 -3.30
CA TRP A 274 -14.13 -2.70 -2.26
C TRP A 274 -14.27 -3.52 -0.99
N ALA A 275 -15.49 -3.61 -0.46
CA ALA A 275 -15.78 -4.37 0.75
C ALA A 275 -15.45 -5.86 0.58
N TYR A 276 -15.67 -6.40 -0.63
CA TYR A 276 -15.26 -7.76 -0.96
C TYR A 276 -13.74 -7.92 -1.00
N GLY A 277 -13.01 -6.97 -1.59
CA GLY A 277 -11.55 -6.96 -1.63
C GLY A 277 -10.89 -6.94 -0.24
N GLU A 278 -11.42 -6.16 0.70
CA GLU A 278 -10.94 -6.17 2.09
C GLU A 278 -11.19 -7.52 2.77
N ARG A 279 -12.38 -8.11 2.55
CA ARG A 279 -12.69 -9.45 3.07
C ARG A 279 -11.82 -10.55 2.45
N VAL A 280 -11.49 -10.44 1.16
CA VAL A 280 -10.53 -11.32 0.48
C VAL A 280 -9.13 -11.18 1.06
N SER A 281 -8.71 -9.96 1.37
CA SER A 281 -7.42 -9.69 2.04
C SER A 281 -7.38 -10.33 3.43
N LEU A 282 -8.46 -10.26 4.20
CA LEU A 282 -8.57 -10.97 5.47
C LEU A 282 -8.53 -12.49 5.32
N ALA A 283 -9.18 -13.05 4.29
CA ALA A 283 -9.15 -14.48 3.99
C ALA A 283 -7.71 -14.96 3.70
N ARG A 284 -6.94 -14.17 2.94
CA ARG A 284 -5.52 -14.43 2.69
C ARG A 284 -4.69 -14.39 3.96
N ILE A 285 -4.80 -13.32 4.75
CA ILE A 285 -4.08 -13.19 6.03
C ILE A 285 -4.42 -14.36 6.97
N PHE A 286 -5.70 -14.73 7.07
CA PHE A 286 -6.17 -15.85 7.87
C PHE A 286 -5.52 -17.18 7.48
N ARG A 287 -5.43 -17.44 6.18
CA ARG A 287 -4.81 -18.66 5.64
C ARG A 287 -3.30 -18.67 5.86
N ASP A 288 -2.63 -17.57 5.54
CA ASP A 288 -1.16 -17.49 5.59
C ASP A 288 -0.67 -17.51 7.04
N SER A 289 -1.40 -16.87 7.96
CA SER A 289 -1.11 -16.93 9.38
C SER A 289 -2.32 -16.54 10.21
N MET A 290 -3.03 -17.55 10.74
CA MET A 290 -4.19 -17.36 11.60
C MET A 290 -3.91 -16.41 12.79
N GLY A 291 -2.74 -16.51 13.41
CA GLY A 291 -2.34 -15.66 14.53
C GLY A 291 -2.13 -14.18 14.14
N LYS A 292 -1.97 -13.87 12.85
CA LYS A 292 -1.87 -12.51 12.33
C LYS A 292 -3.21 -11.97 11.80
N CYS A 293 -4.25 -12.80 11.75
CA CYS A 293 -5.57 -12.36 11.29
C CYS A 293 -6.30 -11.59 12.40
N PRO A 294 -6.74 -10.34 12.14
CA PRO A 294 -7.43 -9.54 13.14
C PRO A 294 -8.72 -10.21 13.62
N ASP A 295 -9.18 -9.83 14.80
CA ASP A 295 -10.54 -10.16 15.23
C ASP A 295 -11.56 -9.48 14.33
N ILE A 296 -12.61 -10.19 13.92
CA ILE A 296 -13.60 -9.64 12.99
C ILE A 296 -14.87 -9.32 13.77
N TYR A 297 -15.39 -8.12 13.58
CA TYR A 297 -16.66 -7.67 14.16
C TYR A 297 -17.58 -7.19 13.03
N THR A 298 -18.87 -7.49 13.12
CA THR A 298 -19.89 -6.83 12.30
C THR A 298 -20.78 -5.98 13.20
N ALA A 299 -21.02 -4.75 12.79
CA ALA A 299 -21.87 -3.80 13.49
C ALA A 299 -23.02 -3.39 12.57
N LYS A 300 -24.20 -3.94 12.84
CA LYS A 300 -25.42 -3.64 12.09
C LYS A 300 -26.21 -2.53 12.78
N PRO A 301 -26.48 -1.39 12.11
CA PRO A 301 -27.28 -0.32 12.69
C PRO A 301 -28.74 -0.79 12.87
N VAL A 302 -29.29 -0.58 14.06
CA VAL A 302 -30.66 -0.95 14.42
C VAL A 302 -31.34 0.20 15.14
N LYS A 303 -32.63 0.43 14.86
CA LYS A 303 -33.44 1.38 15.63
C LYS A 303 -33.85 0.77 16.96
N LYS A 304 -33.62 1.49 18.04
CA LYS A 304 -34.09 1.16 19.38
C LYS A 304 -35.58 1.51 19.54
N PRO A 305 -36.26 1.00 20.58
CA PRO A 305 -37.67 1.32 20.84
C PRO A 305 -37.96 2.81 21.03
N ASP A 306 -36.98 3.59 21.50
CA ASP A 306 -37.06 5.04 21.68
C ASP A 306 -36.83 5.83 20.37
N GLY A 307 -36.66 5.15 19.24
CA GLY A 307 -36.39 5.75 17.93
C GLY A 307 -34.93 6.15 17.70
N SER A 308 -34.05 6.06 18.71
CA SER A 308 -32.62 6.31 18.56
C SER A 308 -31.92 5.15 17.86
N TRP A 309 -30.73 5.40 17.31
CA TRP A 309 -29.90 4.37 16.70
C TRP A 309 -29.04 3.64 17.74
N GLY A 310 -28.86 2.35 17.53
CA GLY A 310 -27.87 1.51 18.20
C GLY A 310 -27.24 0.54 17.20
N TYR A 311 -26.39 -0.35 17.71
CA TYR A 311 -25.70 -1.35 16.89
C TYR A 311 -25.90 -2.74 17.47
N GLN A 312 -26.29 -3.68 16.62
CA GLN A 312 -26.19 -5.10 16.90
C GLN A 312 -24.79 -5.55 16.48
N VAL A 313 -23.95 -5.89 17.46
CA VAL A 313 -22.56 -6.30 17.23
C VAL A 313 -22.45 -7.82 17.28
N SER A 314 -21.85 -8.42 16.25
CA SER A 314 -21.45 -9.83 16.24
C SER A 314 -19.93 -9.94 16.17
N ALA A 315 -19.35 -10.88 16.93
CA ALA A 315 -17.90 -11.08 17.01
C ALA A 315 -17.51 -12.46 16.46
N TYR A 316 -16.44 -12.48 15.66
CA TYR A 316 -15.88 -13.67 15.01
C TYR A 316 -14.40 -13.77 15.39
N LEU A 317 -14.14 -14.51 16.47
CA LEU A 317 -12.84 -14.55 17.15
C LEU A 317 -12.10 -15.87 16.89
N THR A 318 -12.84 -16.98 16.76
CA THR A 318 -12.25 -18.30 16.56
C THR A 318 -11.98 -18.61 15.08
N ALA A 319 -11.15 -19.62 14.83
CA ALA A 319 -10.85 -20.13 13.48
C ALA A 319 -12.13 -20.37 12.67
N ASP A 320 -13.08 -21.09 13.26
CA ASP A 320 -14.26 -21.57 12.56
C ASP A 320 -15.26 -20.43 12.33
N GLN A 321 -15.37 -19.49 13.29
CA GLN A 321 -16.16 -18.28 13.11
C GLN A 321 -15.62 -17.40 11.99
N LYS A 322 -14.30 -17.16 11.97
CA LYS A 322 -13.63 -16.40 10.91
C LYS A 322 -13.80 -17.09 9.55
N ARG A 323 -13.59 -18.41 9.49
CA ARG A 323 -13.82 -19.21 8.28
C ARG A 323 -15.26 -19.10 7.79
N ALA A 324 -16.27 -19.07 8.68
CA ALA A 324 -17.67 -18.99 8.28
C ALA A 324 -18.08 -17.62 7.67
N VAL A 325 -17.42 -16.52 8.05
CA VAL A 325 -17.78 -15.17 7.58
C VAL A 325 -16.91 -14.67 6.42
N LEU A 326 -15.70 -15.21 6.28
CA LEU A 326 -14.77 -14.84 5.21
C LEU A 326 -15.13 -15.52 3.88
N PRO A 327 -14.83 -14.88 2.73
CA PRO A 327 -15.00 -15.49 1.42
C PRO A 327 -14.27 -16.83 1.33
N GLN A 328 -14.94 -17.84 0.79
CA GLN A 328 -14.32 -19.13 0.51
C GLN A 328 -13.66 -19.05 -0.86
N LEU A 329 -12.33 -19.15 -0.89
CA LEU A 329 -11.53 -19.18 -2.10
C LEU A 329 -11.12 -20.63 -2.36
N THR A 330 -11.37 -21.12 -3.57
CA THR A 330 -10.77 -22.38 -4.02
C THR A 330 -9.27 -22.18 -4.21
N ARG A 331 -8.50 -23.28 -4.28
CA ARG A 331 -7.08 -23.21 -4.68
C ARG A 331 -6.90 -22.51 -6.03
N GLU A 332 -7.91 -22.56 -6.88
CA GLU A 332 -7.89 -21.83 -8.15
C GLU A 332 -8.01 -20.33 -7.92
N ASP A 333 -9.03 -19.87 -7.20
CA ASP A 333 -9.16 -18.45 -6.90
C ASP A 333 -7.91 -17.86 -6.25
N GLU A 334 -7.27 -18.61 -5.36
CA GLU A 334 -6.05 -18.18 -4.67
C GLU A 334 -4.86 -17.96 -5.60
N LEU A 335 -4.66 -18.86 -6.56
CA LEU A 335 -3.57 -18.76 -7.53
C LEU A 335 -3.79 -17.61 -8.52
N GLU A 336 -5.03 -17.39 -8.95
CA GLU A 336 -5.35 -16.24 -9.81
C GLU A 336 -5.16 -14.93 -9.04
N LEU A 337 -5.67 -14.85 -7.81
CA LEU A 337 -5.50 -13.69 -6.93
C LEU A 337 -4.03 -13.39 -6.64
N THR A 338 -3.20 -14.43 -6.50
CA THR A 338 -1.74 -14.27 -6.36
C THR A 338 -1.14 -13.64 -7.62
N GLY A 339 -1.52 -14.10 -8.80
CA GLY A 339 -1.11 -13.49 -10.08
C GLY A 339 -1.54 -12.02 -10.20
N LEU A 340 -2.77 -11.70 -9.82
CA LEU A 340 -3.28 -10.32 -9.80
C LEU A 340 -2.49 -9.43 -8.83
N TYR A 341 -2.16 -9.92 -7.64
CA TYR A 341 -1.39 -9.16 -6.65
C TYR A 341 0.07 -8.98 -7.05
N ILE A 342 0.74 -10.03 -7.55
CA ILE A 342 2.13 -9.90 -8.04
C ILE A 342 2.20 -8.83 -9.13
N ASN A 343 1.18 -8.76 -9.99
CA ASN A 343 1.13 -7.81 -11.09
C ASN A 343 0.45 -6.47 -10.75
N SER A 344 0.13 -6.22 -9.48
CA SER A 344 -0.48 -4.96 -9.04
C SER A 344 0.19 -4.33 -7.84
N HIS A 345 0.69 -5.13 -6.91
CA HIS A 345 1.31 -4.66 -5.67
C HIS A 345 2.60 -3.90 -6.02
N PRO A 346 2.77 -2.68 -5.50
CA PRO A 346 3.93 -1.87 -5.87
C PRO A 346 5.26 -2.43 -5.37
N ASP A 347 5.24 -3.10 -4.22
CA ASP A 347 6.42 -3.75 -3.61
C ASP A 347 6.75 -5.11 -4.26
N SER A 348 6.01 -5.52 -5.30
CA SER A 348 6.35 -6.75 -5.99
C SER A 348 7.69 -6.59 -6.71
N VAL A 349 8.60 -7.54 -6.47
CA VAL A 349 10.02 -7.44 -6.86
C VAL A 349 10.21 -7.34 -8.39
N ALA A 350 9.20 -7.73 -9.15
CA ALA A 350 8.99 -7.30 -10.53
C ALA A 350 7.56 -7.63 -10.95
N TYR A 351 6.90 -6.73 -11.67
CA TYR A 351 5.84 -7.14 -12.60
C TYR A 351 6.36 -8.30 -13.42
N GLU A 352 5.65 -9.43 -13.42
CA GLU A 352 6.00 -10.50 -14.33
C GLU A 352 5.97 -9.92 -15.73
N HIS A 353 6.95 -10.29 -16.56
CA HIS A 353 7.07 -9.70 -17.89
C HIS A 353 5.84 -10.06 -18.72
N VAL A 354 4.84 -9.17 -18.75
CA VAL A 354 3.53 -9.37 -19.40
C VAL A 354 3.70 -9.87 -20.83
N GLY A 355 4.68 -9.32 -21.56
CA GLY A 355 5.03 -9.76 -22.91
C GLY A 355 5.52 -11.21 -22.98
N LYS A 356 6.39 -11.63 -22.06
CA LYS A 356 6.88 -13.02 -21.98
C LYS A 356 5.74 -13.97 -21.57
N MET A 357 4.93 -13.60 -20.59
CA MET A 357 3.81 -14.44 -20.14
C MET A 357 2.76 -14.64 -21.24
N ARG A 358 2.44 -13.58 -22.01
CA ARG A 358 1.60 -13.68 -23.22
C ARG A 358 2.19 -14.58 -24.31
N GLN A 359 3.52 -14.66 -24.42
CA GLN A 359 4.18 -15.59 -25.35
C GLN A 359 4.10 -17.02 -24.83
N LEU A 360 4.34 -17.23 -23.54
CA LEU A 360 4.20 -18.55 -22.90
C LEU A 360 2.79 -19.12 -23.06
N ALA A 361 1.75 -18.29 -22.91
CA ALA A 361 0.36 -18.70 -23.10
C ALA A 361 0.07 -19.28 -24.49
N LYS A 362 0.87 -18.94 -25.50
CA LYS A 362 0.72 -19.43 -26.88
C LYS A 362 1.54 -20.69 -27.16
N LEU A 363 2.42 -21.10 -26.24
CA LEU A 363 3.28 -22.24 -26.47
C LEU A 363 2.50 -23.56 -26.30
N PRO A 364 2.77 -24.56 -27.14
CA PRO A 364 2.29 -25.92 -26.92
C PRO A 364 2.93 -26.53 -25.65
N ASP A 365 2.22 -27.47 -25.01
CA ASP A 365 2.58 -28.04 -23.71
C ASP A 365 4.01 -28.60 -23.64
N PHE A 366 4.54 -29.16 -24.74
CA PHE A 366 5.91 -29.69 -24.74
C PHE A 366 6.98 -28.59 -24.60
N LEU A 367 6.75 -27.39 -25.15
CA LEU A 367 7.65 -26.25 -25.00
C LEU A 367 7.52 -25.61 -23.61
N LEU A 368 6.31 -25.60 -23.04
CA LEU A 368 6.10 -25.17 -21.65
C LEU A 368 6.86 -26.06 -20.66
N LYS A 369 6.89 -27.38 -20.91
CA LYS A 369 7.67 -28.31 -20.09
C LYS A 369 9.17 -28.02 -20.12
N ILE A 370 9.71 -27.66 -21.29
CA ILE A 370 11.11 -27.26 -21.43
C ILE A 370 11.36 -25.96 -20.68
N GLN A 371 10.47 -24.96 -20.84
CA GLN A 371 10.59 -23.68 -20.16
C GLN A 371 10.55 -23.81 -18.63
N ALA A 372 9.64 -24.63 -18.10
CA ALA A 372 9.55 -24.93 -16.67
C ALA A 372 10.88 -25.49 -16.13
N GLY A 373 11.52 -26.41 -16.88
CA GLY A 373 12.84 -26.93 -16.56
C GLY A 373 13.92 -25.85 -16.52
N ILE A 374 13.94 -24.94 -17.49
CA ILE A 374 14.90 -23.82 -17.53
C ILE A 374 14.72 -22.88 -16.33
N VAL A 375 13.47 -22.52 -16.01
CA VAL A 375 13.15 -21.66 -14.87
C VAL A 375 13.54 -22.32 -13.56
N TYR A 376 13.26 -23.62 -13.40
CA TYR A 376 13.67 -24.41 -12.24
C TYR A 376 15.17 -24.40 -12.02
N GLU A 377 15.98 -24.71 -13.05
CA GLU A 377 17.44 -24.74 -12.90
C GLU A 377 18.00 -23.35 -12.62
N GLY A 378 17.46 -22.30 -13.25
CA GLY A 378 17.83 -20.92 -12.97
C GLY A 378 17.52 -20.50 -11.53
N ALA A 379 16.32 -20.81 -11.02
CA ALA A 379 15.92 -20.51 -9.65
C ALA A 379 16.75 -21.30 -8.63
N LYS A 380 17.04 -22.57 -8.91
CA LYS A 380 17.91 -23.42 -8.09
C LYS A 380 19.32 -22.83 -7.94
N LEU A 381 19.89 -22.35 -9.05
CA LEU A 381 21.19 -21.67 -9.04
C LEU A 381 21.14 -20.36 -8.23
N ALA A 382 20.06 -19.58 -8.35
CA ALA A 382 19.90 -18.29 -7.68
C ALA A 382 19.68 -18.39 -6.17
N LEU A 383 18.95 -19.42 -5.70
CA LEU A 383 18.66 -19.61 -4.27
C LEU A 383 19.91 -20.04 -3.48
N GLY A 384 20.87 -20.75 -4.10
CA GLY A 384 22.07 -21.23 -3.43
C GLY A 384 21.83 -22.30 -2.35
N ASP A 385 22.90 -22.95 -1.91
CA ASP A 385 22.82 -24.18 -1.09
C ASP A 385 22.22 -23.98 0.31
N ALA A 386 22.31 -22.77 0.88
CA ALA A 386 21.78 -22.47 2.21
C ALA A 386 20.25 -22.40 2.22
N LEU A 387 19.64 -21.80 1.19
CA LEU A 387 18.17 -21.70 1.06
C LEU A 387 17.56 -23.01 0.57
N LEU A 388 18.29 -23.83 -0.20
CA LEU A 388 17.81 -25.16 -0.61
C LEU A 388 17.66 -26.16 0.56
N LYS A 389 18.25 -25.86 1.72
CA LYS A 389 18.06 -26.61 2.97
C LYS A 389 16.78 -26.23 3.71
N ASP A 390 16.18 -25.09 3.39
CA ASP A 390 14.87 -24.71 3.90
C ASP A 390 13.75 -25.51 3.20
N GLY A 391 12.88 -26.12 4.01
CA GLY A 391 11.85 -27.03 3.51
C GLY A 391 10.80 -26.35 2.65
N GLU A 392 10.45 -25.11 2.97
CA GLU A 392 9.48 -24.31 2.21
C GLU A 392 10.06 -23.86 0.88
N SER A 393 11.29 -23.32 0.89
CA SER A 393 12.02 -22.91 -0.31
C SER A 393 12.22 -24.07 -1.29
N ARG A 394 12.55 -25.26 -0.78
CA ARG A 394 12.66 -26.47 -1.62
C ARG A 394 11.32 -26.88 -2.22
N LYS A 395 10.23 -26.80 -1.45
CA LYS A 395 8.88 -27.12 -1.93
C LYS A 395 8.45 -26.14 -3.03
N ALA A 396 8.65 -24.83 -2.82
CA ALA A 396 8.36 -23.79 -3.81
C ALA A 396 9.18 -23.98 -5.09
N LEU A 397 10.45 -24.36 -4.97
CA LEU A 397 11.29 -24.68 -6.13
C LEU A 397 10.72 -25.87 -6.93
N GLU A 398 10.29 -26.94 -6.26
CA GLU A 398 9.70 -28.10 -6.95
C GLU A 398 8.38 -27.75 -7.67
N GLU A 399 7.60 -26.80 -7.16
CA GLU A 399 6.39 -26.33 -7.84
C GLU A 399 6.69 -25.67 -9.21
N LEU A 400 7.89 -25.14 -9.44
CA LEU A 400 8.28 -24.58 -10.75
C LEU A 400 8.32 -25.63 -11.86
N LYS A 401 8.44 -26.93 -11.54
CA LYS A 401 8.35 -28.02 -12.53
C LYS A 401 6.91 -28.31 -12.96
N ASN A 402 5.92 -27.76 -12.27
CA ASN A 402 4.52 -28.03 -12.55
C ASN A 402 4.07 -27.27 -13.81
N VAL A 403 4.02 -27.99 -14.93
CA VAL A 403 3.63 -27.44 -16.23
C VAL A 403 2.20 -26.91 -16.22
N GLU A 404 1.29 -27.56 -15.49
CA GLU A 404 -0.10 -27.12 -15.41
C GLU A 404 -0.22 -25.80 -14.65
N LEU A 405 0.56 -25.65 -13.56
CA LEU A 405 0.67 -24.39 -12.84
C LEU A 405 1.22 -23.27 -13.74
N LEU A 406 2.29 -23.54 -14.49
CA LEU A 406 2.88 -22.57 -15.42
C LEU A 406 1.91 -22.16 -16.53
N LYS A 407 1.22 -23.14 -17.15
CA LYS A 407 0.21 -22.91 -18.19
C LYS A 407 -0.89 -22.02 -17.65
N ARG A 408 -1.39 -22.35 -16.47
CA ARG A 408 -2.45 -21.61 -15.81
C ARG A 408 -2.03 -20.19 -15.46
N SER A 409 -0.88 -20.01 -14.83
CA SER A 409 -0.31 -18.69 -14.55
C SER A 409 -0.25 -17.89 -15.84
N ALA A 410 0.31 -18.42 -16.93
CA ALA A 410 0.40 -17.73 -18.22
C ALA A 410 -0.94 -17.29 -18.82
N HIS A 411 -2.06 -17.92 -18.44
CA HIS A 411 -3.42 -17.55 -18.87
C HIS A 411 -4.16 -16.64 -17.87
N SER A 412 -3.50 -16.19 -16.80
CA SER A 412 -4.09 -15.28 -15.81
C SER A 412 -4.64 -14.00 -16.44
N TYR A 413 -5.72 -13.48 -15.87
CA TYR A 413 -6.31 -12.21 -16.26
C TYR A 413 -5.31 -11.06 -16.15
N ALA A 414 -4.36 -11.15 -15.21
CA ALA A 414 -3.26 -10.22 -14.99
C ALA A 414 -2.43 -9.94 -16.25
N TYR A 415 -2.43 -10.83 -17.25
CA TYR A 415 -1.68 -10.62 -18.49
C TYR A 415 -2.54 -10.19 -19.68
N THR A 416 -3.86 -10.08 -19.53
CA THR A 416 -4.72 -9.59 -20.61
C THR A 416 -4.50 -8.10 -20.84
N LYS A 417 -4.80 -7.58 -22.05
CA LYS A 417 -4.79 -6.12 -22.25
C LYS A 417 -5.87 -5.43 -21.41
N GLU A 418 -6.99 -6.12 -21.21
CA GLU A 418 -8.13 -5.61 -20.46
C GLU A 418 -7.75 -5.21 -19.04
N PHE A 419 -6.98 -6.04 -18.34
CA PHE A 419 -6.53 -5.76 -16.98
C PHE A 419 -5.72 -4.47 -16.85
N TRP A 420 -4.84 -4.21 -17.82
CA TRP A 420 -3.92 -3.07 -17.81
C TRP A 420 -4.51 -1.79 -18.41
N GLU A 421 -5.37 -1.92 -19.42
CA GLU A 421 -5.75 -0.80 -20.28
C GLU A 421 -7.23 -0.40 -20.14
N ALA A 422 -8.12 -1.33 -19.78
CA ALA A 422 -9.56 -1.06 -19.76
C ALA A 422 -9.98 -0.40 -18.44
N HIS A 423 -10.41 0.86 -18.51
CA HIS A 423 -10.94 1.57 -17.35
C HIS A 423 -12.39 1.12 -17.08
N ILE A 424 -12.69 0.83 -15.82
CA ILE A 424 -13.96 0.21 -15.40
C ILE A 424 -14.77 1.20 -14.57
N VAL A 425 -16.02 1.42 -15.01
CA VAL A 425 -17.04 2.21 -14.32
C VAL A 425 -18.19 1.30 -13.91
N GLU A 426 -18.62 1.39 -12.66
CA GLU A 426 -19.79 0.67 -12.16
C GLU A 426 -21.08 1.44 -12.48
N CYS A 427 -22.15 0.76 -12.91
CA CYS A 427 -23.46 1.41 -13.01
C CYS A 427 -24.24 1.21 -11.70
N PRO A 428 -24.53 2.28 -10.92
CA PRO A 428 -25.26 2.15 -9.66
C PRO A 428 -26.65 1.54 -9.84
N GLN A 429 -27.33 1.87 -10.94
CA GLN A 429 -28.69 1.40 -11.22
C GLN A 429 -28.73 -0.09 -11.57
N CYS A 430 -27.85 -0.56 -12.45
CA CYS A 430 -27.74 -1.99 -12.77
C CYS A 430 -27.26 -2.80 -11.56
N LYS A 431 -26.34 -2.23 -10.76
CA LYS A 431 -25.85 -2.86 -9.52
C LYS A 431 -26.98 -3.09 -8.51
N ALA A 432 -27.84 -2.09 -8.31
CA ALA A 432 -28.99 -2.19 -7.42
C ALA A 432 -30.00 -3.27 -7.87
N GLN A 433 -30.16 -3.49 -9.19
CA GLN A 433 -31.05 -4.52 -9.73
C GLN A 433 -30.53 -5.94 -9.56
N VAL A 434 -29.21 -6.13 -9.65
CA VAL A 434 -28.60 -7.47 -9.51
C VAL A 434 -28.65 -7.93 -8.06
N GLY A 435 -28.52 -7.03 -7.08
CA GLY A 435 -28.77 -7.27 -5.65
C GLY A 435 -27.95 -8.38 -4.98
N ALA A 436 -27.06 -9.05 -5.72
CA ALA A 436 -26.35 -10.23 -5.27
C ALA A 436 -25.02 -9.86 -4.58
N ALA A 437 -24.63 -10.68 -3.60
CA ALA A 437 -23.27 -10.69 -3.09
C ALA A 437 -22.30 -10.98 -4.24
N LEU A 438 -21.14 -10.32 -4.21
CA LEU A 438 -20.04 -10.67 -5.09
C LEU A 438 -19.51 -12.07 -4.76
N ASP A 439 -19.09 -12.78 -5.80
CA ASP A 439 -18.39 -14.06 -5.76
C ASP A 439 -16.93 -13.88 -6.26
N PRO A 440 -16.04 -14.87 -6.04
CA PRO A 440 -14.62 -14.76 -6.41
C PRO A 440 -14.39 -14.43 -7.89
N GLU A 441 -15.11 -15.08 -8.81
CA GLU A 441 -14.96 -14.88 -10.25
C GLU A 441 -15.33 -13.45 -10.64
N SER A 442 -16.48 -12.98 -10.16
CA SER A 442 -16.97 -11.62 -10.38
C SER A 442 -16.04 -10.55 -9.82
N PHE A 443 -15.39 -10.83 -8.70
CA PHE A 443 -14.41 -9.95 -8.08
C PHE A 443 -13.11 -9.87 -8.88
N MET A 444 -12.58 -11.02 -9.33
CA MET A 444 -11.30 -11.10 -10.05
C MET A 444 -11.37 -10.60 -11.49
N HIS A 445 -12.47 -10.89 -12.19
CA HIS A 445 -12.58 -10.66 -13.64
C HIS A 445 -13.54 -9.52 -14.01
N PHE A 446 -14.20 -8.90 -13.02
CA PHE A 446 -15.19 -7.84 -13.24
C PHE A 446 -16.31 -8.28 -14.20
N SER A 447 -16.75 -9.54 -14.08
CA SER A 447 -17.66 -10.19 -15.04
C SER A 447 -19.13 -9.81 -14.88
N ARG A 448 -19.50 -9.11 -13.80
CA ARG A 448 -20.89 -8.68 -13.56
C ARG A 448 -21.35 -7.63 -14.59
N PRO A 449 -22.64 -7.65 -14.98
CA PRO A 449 -23.16 -6.83 -16.07
C PRO A 449 -23.18 -5.32 -15.78
N TYR A 450 -22.90 -4.91 -14.54
CA TYR A 450 -22.80 -3.51 -14.14
C TYR A 450 -21.36 -2.95 -14.18
N PHE A 451 -20.34 -3.76 -14.46
CA PHE A 451 -18.98 -3.29 -14.71
C PHE A 451 -18.81 -2.95 -16.20
N TYR A 452 -18.80 -1.66 -16.51
CA TYR A 452 -18.64 -1.18 -17.88
C TYR A 452 -17.21 -0.77 -18.16
N ARG A 453 -16.68 -1.27 -19.27
CA ARG A 453 -15.35 -0.94 -19.76
C ARG A 453 -15.44 0.28 -20.68
N LEU A 454 -14.67 1.31 -20.36
CA LEU A 454 -14.53 2.50 -21.18
C LEU A 454 -13.47 2.26 -22.26
N SER A 455 -13.72 2.78 -23.45
CA SER A 455 -12.67 2.91 -24.46
C SER A 455 -11.62 3.94 -24.03
N PRO A 456 -10.36 3.84 -24.51
CA PRO A 456 -9.33 4.85 -24.24
C PRO A 456 -9.73 6.28 -24.65
N ARG A 457 -10.58 6.40 -25.68
CA ARG A 457 -11.14 7.68 -26.10
C ARG A 457 -12.10 8.25 -25.06
N GLN A 458 -13.08 7.46 -24.63
CA GLN A 458 -14.04 7.89 -23.59
C GLN A 458 -13.32 8.27 -22.30
N HIS A 459 -12.33 7.49 -21.88
CA HIS A 459 -11.55 7.81 -20.69
C HIS A 459 -10.85 9.17 -20.81
N ARG A 460 -10.13 9.43 -21.92
CA ARG A 460 -9.48 10.72 -22.14
C ARG A 460 -10.45 11.90 -22.16
N GLU A 461 -11.62 11.73 -22.78
CA GLU A 461 -12.67 12.74 -22.79
C GLU A 461 -13.19 13.02 -21.36
N ILE A 462 -13.43 11.98 -20.57
CA ILE A 462 -13.83 12.12 -19.15
C ILE A 462 -12.77 12.88 -18.36
N ILE A 463 -11.50 12.45 -18.43
CA ILE A 463 -10.39 13.07 -17.70
C ILE A 463 -10.24 14.55 -18.08
N GLN A 464 -10.33 14.88 -19.37
CA GLN A 464 -10.23 16.27 -19.83
C GLN A 464 -11.35 17.15 -19.26
N ILE A 465 -12.58 16.64 -19.20
CA ILE A 465 -13.73 17.36 -18.63
C ILE A 465 -13.53 17.57 -17.13
N VAL A 466 -13.19 16.52 -16.38
CA VAL A 466 -13.06 16.62 -14.92
C VAL A 466 -11.86 17.47 -14.49
N LYS A 467 -10.75 17.46 -15.24
CA LYS A 467 -9.60 18.35 -15.00
C LYS A 467 -9.95 19.83 -15.14
N ASN A 468 -10.92 20.16 -15.99
CA ASN A 468 -11.41 21.52 -16.14
C ASN A 468 -12.44 21.92 -15.06
N GLY A 469 -12.58 21.11 -14.00
CA GLY A 469 -13.56 21.33 -12.92
C GLY A 469 -15.01 21.04 -13.32
N GLN A 470 -15.24 20.45 -14.50
CA GLN A 470 -16.58 20.14 -14.99
C GLN A 470 -16.99 18.71 -14.61
N LYS A 471 -18.29 18.46 -14.55
CA LYS A 471 -18.83 17.11 -14.31
C LYS A 471 -19.05 16.39 -15.64
N ALA A 472 -18.40 15.25 -15.84
CA ALA A 472 -18.53 14.44 -17.04
C ALA A 472 -19.81 13.59 -16.99
N MET A 473 -20.63 13.69 -18.03
CA MET A 473 -21.85 12.89 -18.20
C MET A 473 -21.55 11.70 -19.10
N VAL A 474 -21.55 10.49 -18.54
CA VAL A 474 -21.15 9.27 -19.26
C VAL A 474 -22.36 8.39 -19.48
N LYS A 475 -22.80 8.28 -20.74
CA LYS A 475 -23.86 7.33 -21.13
C LYS A 475 -23.27 5.92 -21.25
N LEU A 476 -23.76 5.02 -20.42
CA LEU A 476 -23.33 3.63 -20.36
C LEU A 476 -24.08 2.77 -21.40
N PRO A 477 -23.51 1.63 -21.83
CA PRO A 477 -24.15 0.70 -22.77
C PRO A 477 -25.54 0.21 -22.34
N CYS A 478 -25.84 0.14 -21.04
CA CYS A 478 -27.18 -0.18 -20.54
C CYS A 478 -28.22 0.93 -20.70
N GLY A 479 -27.85 2.09 -21.25
CA GLY A 479 -28.74 3.23 -21.45
C GLY A 479 -28.75 4.22 -20.28
N HIS A 480 -28.27 3.82 -19.10
CA HIS A 480 -28.15 4.71 -17.94
C HIS A 480 -27.02 5.73 -18.13
N THR A 481 -27.14 6.88 -17.47
CA THR A 481 -26.10 7.92 -17.48
C THR A 481 -25.55 8.09 -16.08
N VAL A 482 -24.23 8.07 -15.95
CA VAL A 482 -23.53 8.37 -14.69
C VAL A 482 -22.84 9.71 -14.77
N ARG A 483 -22.76 10.38 -13.62
CA ARG A 483 -22.11 11.69 -13.48
C ARG A 483 -20.82 11.50 -12.72
N LEU A 484 -19.71 11.91 -13.33
CA LEU A 484 -18.37 11.79 -12.77
C LEU A 484 -17.75 13.17 -12.53
N ALA A 485 -17.03 13.35 -11.43
CA ALA A 485 -16.30 14.58 -11.11
C ALA A 485 -14.91 14.27 -10.57
N ALA A 486 -14.00 15.24 -10.68
CA ALA A 486 -12.71 15.18 -10.03
C ALA A 486 -12.89 15.16 -8.51
N SER A 487 -12.18 14.26 -7.83
CA SER A 487 -12.16 14.15 -6.36
C SER A 487 -10.77 14.35 -5.75
N GLY A 488 -9.74 14.57 -6.56
CA GLY A 488 -8.38 14.83 -6.10
C GLY A 488 -7.31 14.33 -7.06
N VAL A 489 -6.07 14.31 -6.57
CA VAL A 489 -4.92 13.70 -7.25
C VAL A 489 -4.13 12.94 -6.20
N THR A 490 -3.66 11.74 -6.51
CA THR A 490 -2.61 11.05 -5.75
C THR A 490 -1.37 10.89 -6.59
N HIS A 491 -0.29 10.45 -5.95
CA HIS A 491 0.97 10.21 -6.62
C HIS A 491 1.35 8.74 -6.56
N ARG A 492 2.03 8.27 -7.60
CA ARG A 492 2.69 6.97 -7.65
C ARG A 492 4.17 7.18 -7.77
N TRP A 493 4.97 6.48 -6.99
CA TRP A 493 6.42 6.45 -7.20
C TRP A 493 6.78 5.24 -8.07
N TRP A 494 7.68 5.44 -9.02
CA TRP A 494 8.23 4.39 -9.85
C TRP A 494 9.68 4.15 -9.45
N THR A 495 10.00 2.90 -9.11
CA THR A 495 11.35 2.52 -8.68
C THR A 495 12.39 2.88 -9.74
N VAL A 496 13.62 3.09 -9.30
CA VAL A 496 14.75 3.37 -10.16
C VAL A 496 15.56 2.08 -10.35
N ARG A 497 15.95 1.77 -11.58
CA ARG A 497 16.84 0.64 -11.90
C ARG A 497 18.06 1.17 -12.60
N SER A 498 19.23 1.00 -11.97
CA SER A 498 20.51 1.53 -12.48
C SER A 498 20.44 3.03 -12.80
N ASP A 499 19.90 3.82 -11.86
CA ASP A 499 19.67 5.27 -11.99
C ASP A 499 18.66 5.70 -13.10
N VAL A 500 17.96 4.74 -13.72
CA VAL A 500 16.91 5.00 -14.72
C VAL A 500 15.50 4.82 -14.10
N PRO A 501 14.61 5.83 -14.18
CA PRO A 501 13.22 5.69 -13.75
C PRO A 501 12.49 4.62 -14.55
N THR A 502 11.63 3.84 -13.88
CA THR A 502 10.88 2.74 -14.53
C THR A 502 9.44 3.10 -14.91
N GLY A 503 9.00 4.31 -14.59
CA GLY A 503 7.63 4.75 -14.89
C GLY A 503 7.37 4.99 -16.37
N PRO A 504 6.09 5.11 -16.76
CA PRO A 504 5.69 5.55 -18.10
C PRO A 504 6.42 6.84 -18.49
N ASP A 505 6.93 6.88 -19.72
CA ASP A 505 7.70 8.01 -20.26
C ASP A 505 8.92 8.43 -19.41
N GLY A 506 9.46 7.53 -18.60
CA GLY A 506 10.61 7.80 -17.73
C GLY A 506 10.27 8.64 -16.49
N GLN A 507 9.00 8.68 -16.08
CA GLN A 507 8.57 9.37 -14.87
C GLN A 507 9.08 8.68 -13.59
N LEU A 508 9.46 9.49 -12.60
CA LEU A 508 9.77 9.04 -11.23
C LEU A 508 8.53 9.03 -10.35
N VAL A 509 7.70 10.06 -10.51
CA VAL A 509 6.45 10.23 -9.79
C VAL A 509 5.37 10.54 -10.82
N GLU A 510 4.34 9.71 -10.86
CA GLU A 510 3.17 9.87 -11.73
C GLU A 510 2.02 10.47 -10.91
N ALA A 511 1.40 11.52 -11.43
CA ALA A 511 0.16 12.06 -10.90
C ALA A 511 -1.03 11.25 -11.42
N VAL A 512 -1.86 10.74 -10.51
CA VAL A 512 -3.02 9.92 -10.80
C VAL A 512 -4.27 10.68 -10.39
N ASP A 513 -5.05 11.10 -11.39
CA ASP A 513 -6.30 11.84 -11.19
C ASP A 513 -7.38 10.95 -10.58
N PHE A 514 -8.06 11.50 -9.58
CA PHE A 514 -9.14 10.82 -8.88
C PHE A 514 -10.49 11.27 -9.43
N VAL A 515 -11.33 10.29 -9.78
CA VAL A 515 -12.68 10.50 -10.30
C VAL A 515 -13.68 9.76 -9.41
N SER A 516 -14.81 10.40 -9.11
CA SER A 516 -15.88 9.84 -8.28
C SER A 516 -17.27 10.17 -8.85
N PHE A 517 -18.30 9.43 -8.40
CA PHE A 517 -19.69 9.80 -8.70
C PHE A 517 -20.08 11.13 -8.03
N ALA A 518 -20.83 11.96 -8.74
CA ALA A 518 -21.02 13.38 -8.41
C ALA A 518 -22.45 13.91 -8.44
#